data_AF-A0A8S9KGL6-F1
#
_entry.id   AF-A0A8S9KGL6-F1
#
_cell.length_a   1.000
_cell.length_b   1.000
_cell.length_c   1.000
_cell.angle_alpha   90.00
_cell.angle_beta   90.00
_cell.angle_gamma   90.00
#
_symmetry.space_group_name_H-M   'P 1'
#
loop_
_entity.id
_entity.type
_entity.pdbx_description
1 polymer ?
#
loop_
_entity_poly.entity_id
_entity_poly.type
_entity_poly.pdbx_seq_one_letter_code
_entity_poly.pdbx_strand_id
1 'polypeptide(L)'
;MVFLLTGHETRTPGGLPIEPGTSWYLKSDYFKNRPSNWFYSYTSPDEIMLGSDLKQNLYCHLLCGLVQRDEVVRISSTFASGMVRVIKVLEDSWKELCLNIRSGYLSEWITDSGCRNAVSMVLGGQPRPNLSDEIESICSQKSWKGIMKKLWPQTKYIEAIVTGSMVQYIPMLEHYCSDLPVVSTIYASSESIFGINTYPLCKPENISYTLMPNISYFEFIPMEGDNGDVLDLADVKLGSSYKLLVTNLWGLYRMRIGDMVKVTGFYNKAPQFRFLGRENALLSIDTDRTNEEYLFKAINRAKLVLESSDLRLVDFTSYADISSSDPGHYVIYWEVNVKNEDMKNLQFYKKTFLECCSVMEDSFDNEYRFEKQKAIGI
;
A
#
# COMPACT_ATOMS: atom_id res chain seq x y z
N MET A 1 16.02 -4.46 -5.43
CA MET A 1 15.61 -3.82 -4.16
C MET A 1 14.12 -4.04 -3.97
N VAL A 2 13.71 -4.64 -2.84
CA VAL A 2 12.29 -4.97 -2.57
C VAL A 2 11.98 -4.56 -1.14
N PHE A 3 10.95 -3.75 -0.97
CA PHE A 3 10.45 -3.25 0.32
C PHE A 3 9.29 -4.14 0.76
N LEU A 4 9.61 -5.27 1.37
CA LEU A 4 8.66 -6.16 2.02
C LEU A 4 8.72 -5.97 3.52
N LEU A 5 7.56 -5.93 4.15
CA LEU A 5 7.41 -5.64 5.56
C LEU A 5 6.45 -6.64 6.17
N THR A 6 6.79 -7.16 7.35
CA THR A 6 5.85 -7.92 8.17
C THR A 6 4.89 -6.97 8.89
N GLY A 7 3.61 -7.32 8.87
CA GLY A 7 2.58 -6.69 9.70
C GLY A 7 2.46 -7.34 11.07
N HIS A 8 1.53 -6.83 11.88
CA HIS A 8 1.28 -7.30 13.24
C HIS A 8 0.69 -8.73 13.26
N GLU A 9 1.24 -9.60 14.13
CA GLU A 9 0.70 -10.94 14.40
C GLU A 9 -0.13 -10.92 15.68
N THR A 10 -1.33 -11.50 15.62
CA THR A 10 -2.14 -11.80 16.82
C THR A 10 -2.46 -13.29 16.85
N ARG A 11 -3.13 -13.75 17.91
CA ARG A 11 -3.57 -15.16 18.01
C ARG A 11 -5.05 -15.25 18.31
N THR A 12 -5.70 -16.26 17.74
CA THR A 12 -7.06 -16.65 18.13
C THR A 12 -7.06 -17.17 19.57
N PRO A 13 -8.23 -17.23 20.23
CA PRO A 13 -8.36 -17.91 21.52
C PRO A 13 -7.91 -19.38 21.50
N GLY A 14 -7.94 -20.04 20.33
CA GLY A 14 -7.44 -21.40 20.13
C GLY A 14 -5.94 -21.49 19.83
N GLY A 15 -5.21 -20.38 19.85
CA GLY A 15 -3.76 -20.33 19.67
C GLY A 15 -3.26 -20.25 18.22
N LEU A 16 -4.16 -20.24 17.23
CA LEU A 16 -3.79 -20.10 15.81
C LEU A 16 -3.36 -18.66 15.50
N PRO A 17 -2.29 -18.45 14.72
CA PRO A 17 -1.84 -17.11 14.34
C PRO A 17 -2.83 -16.43 13.38
N ILE A 18 -2.97 -15.12 13.52
CA ILE A 18 -3.67 -14.22 12.60
C ILE A 18 -2.65 -13.17 12.17
N GLU A 19 -2.33 -13.14 10.88
CA GLU A 19 -1.37 -12.20 10.30
C GLU A 19 -1.66 -11.95 8.81
N PRO A 20 -1.13 -10.87 8.21
CA PRO A 20 -1.20 -10.66 6.78
C PRO A 20 -0.51 -11.76 5.96
N GLY A 21 -1.04 -12.07 4.77
CA GLY A 21 -0.49 -13.14 3.92
C GLY A 21 0.98 -12.94 3.52
N THR A 22 1.41 -11.70 3.31
CA THR A 22 2.82 -11.37 3.06
C THR A 22 3.71 -11.65 4.27
N SER A 23 3.24 -11.33 5.49
CA SER A 23 3.97 -11.62 6.74
C SER A 23 4.18 -13.13 6.92
N TRP A 24 3.12 -13.91 6.69
CA TRP A 24 3.18 -15.36 6.72
C TRP A 24 4.20 -15.90 5.71
N TYR A 25 4.17 -15.41 4.46
CA TYR A 25 5.10 -15.82 3.42
C TYR A 25 6.55 -15.54 3.82
N LEU A 26 6.86 -14.33 4.30
CA LEU A 26 8.21 -13.95 4.75
C LEU A 26 8.73 -14.85 5.89
N LYS A 27 7.87 -15.22 6.83
CA LYS A 27 8.24 -16.11 7.96
C LYS A 27 8.37 -17.58 7.55
N SER A 28 7.81 -17.97 6.41
CA SER A 28 7.76 -19.36 5.95
C SER A 28 9.09 -19.87 5.42
N ASP A 29 9.23 -21.20 5.40
CA ASP A 29 10.38 -21.87 4.78
C ASP A 29 10.42 -21.70 3.26
N TYR A 30 9.30 -21.35 2.61
CA TYR A 30 9.27 -21.04 1.18
C TYR A 30 10.07 -19.76 0.87
N PHE A 31 10.03 -18.78 1.76
CA PHE A 31 10.81 -17.56 1.62
C PHE A 31 12.26 -17.77 2.05
N LYS A 32 12.48 -18.42 3.21
CA LYS A 32 13.83 -18.69 3.73
C LYS A 32 14.66 -19.56 2.79
N ASN A 33 14.03 -20.55 2.17
CA ASN A 33 14.65 -21.45 1.19
C ASN A 33 14.29 -21.09 -0.25
N ARG A 34 14.02 -19.81 -0.53
CA ARG A 34 13.68 -19.34 -1.87
C ARG A 34 14.79 -19.68 -2.87
N PRO A 35 14.47 -19.89 -4.16
CA PRO A 35 15.47 -20.19 -5.17
C PRO A 35 16.56 -19.13 -5.26
N SER A 36 17.82 -19.56 -5.39
CA SER A 36 18.95 -18.65 -5.58
C SER A 36 19.00 -18.18 -7.05
N ASN A 37 18.24 -17.14 -7.37
CA ASN A 37 18.26 -16.48 -8.66
C ASN A 37 18.00 -14.98 -8.52
N TRP A 38 18.20 -14.23 -9.62
CA TRP A 38 18.09 -12.77 -9.61
C TRP A 38 16.73 -12.23 -9.13
N PHE A 39 15.63 -13.00 -9.31
CA PHE A 39 14.29 -12.55 -8.95
C PHE A 39 14.05 -12.54 -7.43
N TYR A 40 14.69 -13.47 -6.73
CA TYR A 40 14.63 -13.69 -5.28
C TYR A 40 15.88 -13.20 -4.53
N SER A 41 16.82 -12.59 -5.24
CA SER A 41 17.98 -11.92 -4.66
C SER A 41 17.63 -10.45 -4.37
N TYR A 42 17.80 -10.06 -3.11
CA TYR A 42 17.40 -8.74 -2.63
C TYR A 42 18.60 -8.01 -2.04
N THR A 43 18.61 -6.69 -2.17
CA THR A 43 19.61 -5.82 -1.53
C THR A 43 19.50 -5.85 0.00
N SER A 44 18.31 -6.13 0.53
CA SER A 44 18.06 -6.15 1.97
C SER A 44 18.14 -7.59 2.48
N PRO A 45 18.93 -7.84 3.54
CA PRO A 45 18.89 -9.09 4.26
C PRO A 45 17.50 -9.42 4.82
N ASP A 46 17.26 -10.70 5.09
CA ASP A 46 15.95 -11.21 5.53
C ASP A 46 15.56 -10.65 6.92
N GLU A 47 16.54 -10.39 7.78
CA GLU A 47 16.33 -9.79 9.10
C GLU A 47 15.68 -8.42 9.02
N ILE A 48 16.00 -7.62 7.99
CA ILE A 48 15.37 -6.31 7.77
C ILE A 48 13.92 -6.49 7.32
N MET A 49 13.64 -7.47 6.46
CA MET A 49 12.26 -7.74 5.99
C MET A 49 11.36 -8.29 7.11
N LEU A 50 11.95 -9.02 8.06
CA LEU A 50 11.27 -9.65 9.19
C LEU A 50 11.18 -8.77 10.44
N GLY A 51 11.81 -7.58 10.44
CA GLY A 51 11.78 -6.65 11.56
C GLY A 51 10.36 -6.14 11.84
N SER A 52 10.07 -5.79 13.09
CA SER A 52 8.73 -5.33 13.50
C SER A 52 8.57 -3.81 13.51
N ASP A 53 9.67 -3.05 13.50
CA ASP A 53 9.65 -1.58 13.53
C ASP A 53 9.72 -1.02 12.11
N LEU A 54 8.61 -0.47 11.64
CA LEU A 54 8.52 0.00 10.25
C LEU A 54 9.56 1.09 9.93
N LYS A 55 9.78 2.04 10.84
CA LYS A 55 10.67 3.18 10.60
C LYS A 55 12.10 2.70 10.48
N GLN A 56 12.53 1.84 11.40
CA GLN A 56 13.87 1.24 11.37
C GLN A 56 14.06 0.37 10.12
N ASN A 57 13.07 -0.47 9.78
CA ASN A 57 13.15 -1.35 8.61
C ASN A 57 13.25 -0.55 7.30
N LEU A 58 12.40 0.46 7.10
CA LEU A 58 12.40 1.29 5.89
C LEU A 58 13.75 2.03 5.74
N TYR A 59 14.26 2.60 6.82
CA TYR A 59 15.58 3.23 6.82
C TYR A 59 16.69 2.23 6.44
N CYS A 60 16.68 1.04 7.04
CA CYS A 60 17.67 0.00 6.77
C CYS A 60 17.55 -0.57 5.34
N HIS A 61 16.33 -0.70 4.81
CA HIS A 61 16.08 -1.05 3.41
C HIS A 61 16.70 -0.05 2.44
N LEU A 62 16.44 1.25 2.66
CA LEU A 62 16.99 2.33 1.86
C LEU A 62 18.52 2.36 1.92
N LEU A 63 19.09 2.24 3.12
CA LEU A 63 20.53 2.22 3.31
C LEU A 63 21.19 1.06 2.56
N CYS A 64 20.66 -0.16 2.70
CA CYS A 64 21.15 -1.33 1.96
C CYS A 64 21.02 -1.14 0.45
N GLY A 65 19.90 -0.56 -0.01
CA GLY A 65 19.65 -0.27 -1.43
C GLY A 65 20.58 0.79 -2.02
N LEU A 66 20.94 1.82 -1.25
CA LEU A 66 21.87 2.88 -1.68
C LEU A 66 23.31 2.36 -1.74
N VAL A 67 23.73 1.54 -0.77
CA VAL A 67 25.06 0.92 -0.73
C VAL A 67 25.30 0.00 -1.94
N GLN A 68 24.25 -0.68 -2.41
CA GLN A 68 24.26 -1.62 -3.54
C GLN A 68 23.60 -1.03 -4.81
N ARG A 69 23.60 0.31 -4.96
CA ARG A 69 22.76 0.98 -5.95
C ARG A 69 22.96 0.54 -7.41
N ASP A 70 24.18 0.15 -7.76
CA ASP A 70 24.56 -0.24 -9.12
C ASP A 70 24.07 -1.66 -9.48
N GLU A 71 23.70 -2.46 -8.50
CA GLU A 71 23.16 -3.82 -8.67
C GLU A 71 21.63 -3.83 -8.79
N VAL A 72 20.97 -2.70 -8.51
CA VAL A 72 19.51 -2.61 -8.48
C VAL A 72 18.92 -2.59 -9.88
N VAL A 73 18.36 -3.72 -10.31
CA VAL A 73 17.66 -3.88 -11.60
C VAL A 73 16.13 -3.76 -11.50
N ARG A 74 15.54 -3.99 -10.32
CA ARG A 74 14.12 -3.71 -10.03
C ARG A 74 13.97 -3.09 -8.66
N ILE A 75 12.97 -2.23 -8.52
CA ILE A 75 12.54 -1.66 -7.25
C ILE A 75 11.08 -2.04 -7.04
N SER A 76 10.74 -2.59 -5.88
CA SER A 76 9.40 -3.15 -5.66
C SER A 76 8.85 -2.87 -4.28
N SER A 77 7.55 -2.60 -4.21
CA SER A 77 6.71 -2.63 -3.01
C SER A 77 5.38 -3.29 -3.38
N THR A 78 4.63 -3.82 -2.41
CA THR A 78 3.34 -4.46 -2.70
C THR A 78 2.37 -3.48 -3.38
N PHE A 79 2.20 -2.29 -2.81
CA PHE A 79 1.27 -1.27 -3.29
C PHE A 79 1.99 0.03 -3.66
N ALA A 80 1.38 0.81 -4.55
CA ALA A 80 1.90 2.12 -4.95
C ALA A 80 2.06 3.07 -3.75
N SER A 81 1.12 3.05 -2.80
CA SER A 81 1.18 3.74 -1.51
C SER A 81 2.48 3.42 -0.75
N GLY A 82 2.87 2.15 -0.67
CA GLY A 82 4.11 1.71 -0.05
C GLY A 82 5.36 2.23 -0.76
N MET A 83 5.35 2.24 -2.10
CA MET A 83 6.43 2.80 -2.90
C MET A 83 6.58 4.32 -2.68
N VAL A 84 5.48 5.06 -2.65
CA VAL A 84 5.49 6.51 -2.38
C VAL A 84 6.04 6.79 -0.98
N ARG A 85 5.59 6.03 0.03
CA ARG A 85 6.08 6.15 1.41
C ARG A 85 7.59 5.93 1.51
N VAL A 86 8.13 4.92 0.81
CA VAL A 86 9.57 4.67 0.75
C VAL A 86 10.32 5.89 0.20
N ILE A 87 9.83 6.48 -0.89
CA ILE A 87 10.45 7.67 -1.51
C ILE A 87 10.42 8.85 -0.53
N LYS A 88 9.36 8.98 0.25
CA LYS A 88 9.18 10.06 1.23
C LYS A 88 10.10 9.90 2.44
N VAL A 89 10.22 8.69 2.98
CA VAL A 89 11.23 8.38 4.01
C VAL A 89 12.64 8.68 3.50
N LEU A 90 12.93 8.39 2.22
CA LEU A 90 14.20 8.75 1.60
C LEU A 90 14.38 10.27 1.52
N GLU A 91 13.35 11.02 1.13
CA GLU A 91 13.36 12.49 1.09
C GLU A 91 13.65 13.11 2.47
N ASP A 92 13.09 12.54 3.52
CA ASP A 92 13.29 13.01 4.89
C ASP A 92 14.65 12.57 5.49
N SER A 93 15.18 11.43 5.06
CA SER A 93 16.32 10.77 5.72
C SER A 93 17.61 10.76 4.90
N TRP A 94 17.64 11.26 3.65
CA TRP A 94 18.80 11.09 2.76
C TRP A 94 20.10 11.64 3.34
N LYS A 95 20.05 12.73 4.13
CA LYS A 95 21.24 13.30 4.79
C LYS A 95 21.85 12.32 5.77
N GLU A 96 21.02 11.70 6.60
CA GLU A 96 21.47 10.72 7.58
C GLU A 96 21.96 9.44 6.91
N LEU A 97 21.24 8.98 5.87
CA LEU A 97 21.67 7.85 5.03
C LEU A 97 23.06 8.10 4.43
N CYS A 98 23.30 9.31 3.90
CA CYS A 98 24.61 9.71 3.39
C CYS A 98 25.69 9.72 4.47
N LEU A 99 25.38 10.18 5.68
CA LEU A 99 26.31 10.15 6.82
C LEU A 99 26.69 8.72 7.20
N ASN A 100 25.73 7.78 7.24
CA ASN A 100 25.98 6.37 7.52
C ASN A 100 26.84 5.72 6.43
N ILE A 101 26.58 6.02 5.15
CA ILE A 101 27.41 5.55 4.02
C ILE A 101 28.83 6.12 4.12
N ARG A 102 28.95 7.41 4.47
CA ARG A 102 30.24 8.09 4.60
C ARG A 102 31.08 7.50 5.73
N SER A 103 30.47 7.29 6.90
CA SER A 103 31.17 6.77 8.08
C SER A 103 31.38 5.26 8.05
N GLY A 104 30.52 4.52 7.34
CA GLY A 104 30.45 3.06 7.38
C GLY A 104 29.73 2.52 8.62
N TYR A 105 29.04 3.37 9.40
CA TYR A 105 28.36 3.00 10.63
C TYR A 105 26.89 3.41 10.63
N LEU A 106 26.05 2.54 11.18
CA LEU A 106 24.62 2.76 11.34
C LEU A 106 24.32 3.68 12.52
N SER A 107 23.31 4.53 12.36
CA SER A 107 22.82 5.42 13.41
C SER A 107 22.38 4.68 14.69
N GLU A 108 22.55 5.33 15.84
CA GLU A 108 22.29 4.74 17.17
C GLU A 108 20.80 4.54 17.46
N TRP A 109 19.91 5.32 16.83
CA TRP A 109 18.47 5.18 17.03
C TRP A 109 17.88 3.89 16.43
N ILE A 110 18.63 3.20 15.56
CA ILE A 110 18.29 1.85 15.12
C ILE A 110 18.59 0.89 16.28
N THR A 111 17.56 0.50 17.03
CA THR A 111 17.68 -0.35 18.22
C THR A 111 17.45 -1.83 17.93
N ASP A 112 16.80 -2.18 16.81
CA ASP A 112 16.58 -3.56 16.41
C ASP A 112 17.90 -4.28 16.09
N SER A 113 18.21 -5.33 16.85
CA SER A 113 19.49 -6.03 16.76
C SER A 113 19.64 -6.79 15.44
N GLY A 114 18.55 -7.29 14.86
CA GLY A 114 18.54 -7.93 13.55
C GLY A 114 18.97 -6.95 12.45
N CYS A 115 18.34 -5.78 12.42
CA CYS A 115 18.68 -4.69 11.50
C CYS A 115 20.12 -4.22 11.69
N ARG A 116 20.57 -3.97 12.94
CA ARG A 116 21.95 -3.52 13.21
C ARG A 116 22.98 -4.51 12.69
N ASN A 117 22.80 -5.81 12.98
CA ASN A 117 23.72 -6.85 12.54
C ASN A 117 23.72 -6.98 11.01
N ALA A 118 22.54 -7.05 10.40
CA ALA A 118 22.38 -7.18 8.95
C ALA A 118 23.00 -6.00 8.18
N VAL A 119 22.71 -4.76 8.59
CA VAL A 119 23.23 -3.56 7.93
C VAL A 119 24.72 -3.40 8.16
N SER A 120 25.25 -3.77 9.35
CA SER A 120 26.69 -3.76 9.60
C SER A 120 27.45 -4.65 8.62
N MET A 121 26.90 -5.82 8.28
CA MET A 121 27.47 -6.70 7.25
C MET A 121 27.45 -6.08 5.86
N VAL A 122 26.41 -5.32 5.51
CA VAL A 122 26.29 -4.63 4.21
C VAL A 122 27.24 -3.42 4.11
N LEU A 123 27.35 -2.62 5.18
CA LEU A 123 28.29 -1.49 5.23
C LEU A 123 29.74 -1.98 5.29
N GLY A 124 29.99 -3.08 6.00
CA GLY A 124 31.31 -3.70 6.19
C GLY A 124 32.26 -2.86 7.06
N GLY A 125 31.76 -1.83 7.76
CA GLY A 125 32.58 -0.88 8.51
C GLY A 125 33.53 -0.04 7.66
N GLN A 126 33.34 -0.01 6.34
CA GLN A 126 34.21 0.72 5.41
C GLN A 126 33.59 2.07 5.04
N PRO A 127 34.28 3.19 5.32
CA PRO A 127 33.86 4.51 4.87
C PRO A 127 33.73 4.62 3.34
N ARG A 128 32.61 5.15 2.84
CA ARG A 128 32.36 5.35 1.39
C ARG A 128 32.05 6.82 1.07
N PRO A 129 32.98 7.77 1.27
CA PRO A 129 32.73 9.20 1.07
C PRO A 129 32.31 9.56 -0.35
N ASN A 130 32.94 8.96 -1.37
CA ASN A 130 32.61 9.26 -2.77
C ASN A 130 31.16 8.86 -3.13
N LEU A 131 30.70 7.71 -2.63
CA LEU A 131 29.32 7.26 -2.83
C LEU A 131 28.34 8.19 -2.09
N SER A 132 28.69 8.59 -0.88
CA SER A 132 27.93 9.57 -0.10
C SER A 132 27.80 10.91 -0.84
N ASP A 133 28.90 11.46 -1.36
CA ASP A 133 28.91 12.72 -2.12
C ASP A 133 28.05 12.64 -3.39
N GLU A 134 28.08 11.52 -4.11
CA GLU A 134 27.26 11.31 -5.30
C GLU A 134 25.76 11.28 -4.96
N ILE A 135 25.37 10.52 -3.94
CA ILE A 135 23.97 10.45 -3.48
C ILE A 135 23.50 11.81 -2.98
N GLU A 136 24.31 12.51 -2.19
CA GLU A 136 24.02 13.86 -1.70
C GLU A 136 23.84 14.86 -2.86
N SER A 137 24.69 14.80 -3.89
CA SER A 137 24.55 15.62 -5.10
C SER A 137 23.23 15.35 -5.85
N ILE A 138 22.77 14.09 -5.87
CA ILE A 138 21.51 13.71 -6.49
C ILE A 138 20.30 14.18 -5.66
N CYS A 139 20.30 13.93 -4.34
CA CYS A 139 19.17 14.23 -3.44
C CYS A 139 19.02 15.71 -3.12
N SER A 140 20.10 16.50 -3.18
CA SER A 140 20.07 17.95 -2.94
C SER A 140 19.49 18.77 -4.09
N GLN A 141 19.11 18.13 -5.21
CA GLN A 141 18.46 18.80 -6.34
C GLN A 141 17.10 19.37 -5.93
N LYS A 142 16.77 20.55 -6.47
CA LYS A 142 15.47 21.22 -6.21
C LYS A 142 14.25 20.39 -6.62
N SER A 143 14.40 19.48 -7.58
CA SER A 143 13.33 18.64 -8.07
C SER A 143 13.72 17.17 -7.97
N TRP A 144 12.84 16.39 -7.34
CA TRP A 144 12.94 14.94 -7.22
C TRP A 144 12.34 14.20 -8.42
N LYS A 145 12.05 14.92 -9.52
CA LYS A 145 11.60 14.29 -10.76
C LYS A 145 12.68 13.31 -11.26
N GLY A 146 12.27 12.06 -11.49
CA GLY A 146 13.15 10.98 -11.95
C GLY A 146 14.20 10.54 -10.93
N ILE A 147 14.04 10.87 -9.63
CA ILE A 147 15.01 10.54 -8.58
C ILE A 147 15.34 9.05 -8.52
N MET A 148 14.35 8.17 -8.75
CA MET A 148 14.54 6.72 -8.67
C MET A 148 15.54 6.23 -9.70
N LYS A 149 15.51 6.78 -10.91
CA LYS A 149 16.44 6.42 -11.98
C LYS A 149 17.82 7.05 -11.77
N LYS A 150 17.91 8.22 -11.13
CA LYS A 150 19.19 8.87 -10.81
C LYS A 150 19.93 8.12 -9.70
N LEU A 151 19.22 7.74 -8.64
CA LEU A 151 19.80 6.99 -7.52
C LEU A 151 20.08 5.54 -7.88
N TRP A 152 19.22 4.89 -8.68
CA TRP A 152 19.42 3.50 -9.09
C TRP A 152 19.46 3.39 -10.62
N PRO A 153 20.60 3.73 -11.25
CA PRO A 153 20.71 3.89 -12.71
C PRO A 153 20.43 2.61 -13.50
N GLN A 154 20.66 1.43 -12.92
CA GLN A 154 20.41 0.15 -13.59
C GLN A 154 18.96 -0.33 -13.52
N THR A 155 18.08 0.36 -12.78
CA THR A 155 16.68 -0.02 -12.61
C THR A 155 15.98 -0.11 -13.97
N LYS A 156 15.28 -1.22 -14.20
CA LYS A 156 14.55 -1.51 -15.44
C LYS A 156 13.06 -1.19 -15.31
N TYR A 157 12.49 -1.38 -14.13
CA TYR A 157 11.09 -1.11 -13.85
C TYR A 157 10.84 -0.95 -12.35
N ILE A 158 9.72 -0.32 -12.02
CA ILE A 158 9.14 -0.26 -10.69
C ILE A 158 8.02 -1.30 -10.62
N GLU A 159 8.00 -2.11 -9.57
CA GLU A 159 6.95 -3.10 -9.37
C GLU A 159 6.08 -2.71 -8.18
N ALA A 160 4.81 -2.43 -8.46
CA ALA A 160 3.81 -2.10 -7.46
C ALA A 160 2.40 -2.28 -8.05
N ILE A 161 1.44 -2.65 -7.21
CA ILE A 161 0.03 -2.62 -7.61
C ILE A 161 -0.42 -1.16 -7.78
N VAL A 162 -0.83 -0.82 -8.99
CA VAL A 162 -1.33 0.52 -9.41
C VAL A 162 -2.76 0.47 -9.98
N THR A 163 -3.50 -0.60 -9.69
CA THR A 163 -4.93 -0.75 -10.06
C THR A 163 -5.83 -0.54 -8.86
N GLY A 164 -7.13 -0.29 -9.08
CA GLY A 164 -8.07 -0.04 -8.00
C GLY A 164 -7.83 1.32 -7.34
N SER A 165 -7.93 1.40 -6.01
CA SER A 165 -7.65 2.63 -5.26
C SER A 165 -6.23 3.15 -5.49
N MET A 166 -5.27 2.27 -5.78
CA MET A 166 -3.86 2.64 -6.00
C MET A 166 -3.60 3.48 -7.26
N VAL A 167 -4.58 3.60 -8.17
CA VAL A 167 -4.52 4.48 -9.35
C VAL A 167 -4.22 5.93 -8.94
N GLN A 168 -4.67 6.35 -7.75
CA GLN A 168 -4.43 7.71 -7.23
C GLN A 168 -2.94 8.06 -7.11
N TYR A 169 -2.07 7.08 -6.91
CA TYR A 169 -0.62 7.30 -6.75
C TYR A 169 0.16 7.35 -8.07
N ILE A 170 -0.47 7.04 -9.22
CA ILE A 170 0.23 7.03 -10.52
C ILE A 170 0.92 8.37 -10.82
N PRO A 171 0.30 9.55 -10.65
CA PRO A 171 0.98 10.81 -10.95
C PRO A 171 2.24 11.05 -10.11
N MET A 172 2.24 10.60 -8.84
CA MET A 172 3.43 10.67 -7.98
C MET A 172 4.53 9.73 -8.46
N LEU A 173 4.16 8.49 -8.82
CA LEU A 173 5.11 7.53 -9.38
C LEU A 173 5.69 8.02 -10.70
N GLU A 174 4.88 8.59 -11.61
CA GLU A 174 5.36 9.20 -12.86
C GLU A 174 6.34 10.35 -12.58
N HIS A 175 6.08 11.16 -11.54
CA HIS A 175 7.02 12.20 -11.12
C HIS A 175 8.37 11.61 -10.69
N TYR A 176 8.40 10.69 -9.72
CA TYR A 176 9.65 10.18 -9.15
C TYR A 176 10.39 9.18 -10.05
N CYS A 177 9.67 8.45 -10.89
CA CYS A 177 10.22 7.36 -11.70
C CYS A 177 10.50 7.80 -13.14
N SER A 178 9.93 8.93 -13.59
CA SER A 178 9.99 9.44 -14.96
C SER A 178 9.59 8.36 -15.96
N ASP A 179 10.55 7.82 -16.70
CA ASP A 179 10.30 6.95 -17.86
C ASP A 179 10.36 5.46 -17.50
N LEU A 180 10.55 5.13 -16.22
CA LEU A 180 10.56 3.74 -15.77
C LEU A 180 9.14 3.14 -15.85
N PRO A 181 8.97 1.97 -16.50
CA PRO A 181 7.72 1.24 -16.48
C PRO A 181 7.28 0.92 -15.06
N VAL A 182 6.00 1.14 -14.76
CA VAL A 182 5.37 0.68 -13.52
C VAL A 182 4.60 -0.60 -13.81
N VAL A 183 5.06 -1.70 -13.23
CA VAL A 183 4.60 -3.05 -13.52
C VAL A 183 3.73 -3.54 -12.36
N SER A 184 2.46 -3.79 -12.65
CA SER A 184 1.53 -4.47 -11.73
C SER A 184 1.44 -5.95 -12.09
N THR A 185 2.00 -6.82 -11.26
CA THR A 185 2.26 -8.22 -11.61
C THR A 185 1.12 -9.17 -11.25
N ILE A 186 0.53 -9.02 -10.07
CA ILE A 186 -0.35 -10.02 -9.47
C ILE A 186 -1.68 -9.42 -9.02
N TYR A 187 -2.74 -10.21 -9.10
CA TYR A 187 -4.03 -9.93 -8.46
C TYR A 187 -4.33 -11.05 -7.47
N ALA A 188 -4.45 -10.71 -6.19
CA ALA A 188 -4.60 -11.64 -5.09
C ALA A 188 -5.33 -11.00 -3.91
N SER A 189 -5.78 -11.85 -2.99
CA SER A 189 -6.35 -11.47 -1.69
C SER A 189 -5.87 -12.45 -0.60
N SER A 190 -6.35 -12.24 0.63
CA SER A 190 -6.10 -13.19 1.73
C SER A 190 -6.78 -14.55 1.52
N GLU A 191 -7.89 -14.57 0.78
CA GLU A 191 -8.69 -15.77 0.49
C GLU A 191 -8.10 -16.63 -0.65
N SER A 192 -7.45 -16.01 -1.64
CA SER A 192 -6.81 -16.72 -2.75
C SER A 192 -5.89 -15.82 -3.58
N ILE A 193 -4.97 -16.44 -4.34
CA ILE A 193 -4.29 -15.79 -5.45
C ILE A 193 -5.15 -15.97 -6.70
N PHE A 194 -5.46 -14.90 -7.41
CA PHE A 194 -6.39 -14.97 -8.54
C PHE A 194 -5.66 -15.14 -9.87
N GLY A 195 -4.72 -14.25 -10.15
CA GLY A 195 -4.15 -14.16 -11.49
C GLY A 195 -2.94 -13.25 -11.61
N ILE A 196 -2.40 -13.21 -12.83
CA ILE A 196 -1.21 -12.43 -13.18
C ILE A 196 -1.47 -11.52 -14.37
N ASN A 197 -0.73 -10.42 -14.46
CA ASN A 197 -0.70 -9.60 -15.66
C ASN A 197 0.22 -10.26 -16.71
N THR A 198 -0.37 -10.78 -17.79
CA THR A 198 0.37 -11.41 -18.90
C THR A 198 1.02 -10.40 -19.84
N TYR A 199 0.71 -9.11 -19.70
CA TYR A 199 1.32 -8.00 -20.42
C TYR A 199 1.92 -6.98 -19.42
N PRO A 200 2.96 -7.34 -18.66
CA PRO A 200 3.45 -6.57 -17.52
C PRO A 200 3.93 -5.14 -17.86
N LEU A 201 4.31 -4.89 -19.12
CA LEU A 201 4.78 -3.58 -19.60
C LEU A 201 3.67 -2.70 -20.20
N CYS A 202 2.40 -3.12 -20.11
CA CYS A 202 1.30 -2.28 -20.55
C CYS A 202 1.18 -1.02 -19.67
N LYS A 203 0.57 0.03 -20.22
CA LYS A 203 0.30 1.24 -19.44
C LYS A 203 -0.68 0.95 -18.30
N PRO A 204 -0.61 1.66 -17.16
CA PRO A 204 -1.46 1.41 -16.00
C PRO A 204 -2.97 1.32 -16.30
N GLU A 205 -3.49 2.20 -17.17
CA GLU A 205 -4.90 2.22 -17.58
C GLU A 205 -5.34 0.96 -18.36
N ASN A 206 -4.38 0.22 -18.91
CA ASN A 206 -4.60 -0.98 -19.72
C ASN A 206 -4.32 -2.28 -18.95
N ILE A 207 -3.99 -2.21 -17.66
CA ILE A 207 -3.74 -3.41 -16.86
C ILE A 207 -4.98 -4.31 -16.83
N SER A 208 -4.74 -5.60 -17.04
CA SER A 208 -5.73 -6.67 -16.88
C SER A 208 -5.02 -7.93 -16.39
N TYR A 209 -5.68 -8.65 -15.50
CA TYR A 209 -5.14 -9.86 -14.87
C TYR A 209 -5.80 -11.10 -15.47
N THR A 210 -4.98 -12.05 -15.88
CA THR A 210 -5.43 -13.35 -16.37
C THR A 210 -5.56 -14.28 -15.17
N LEU A 211 -6.78 -14.74 -14.88
CA LEU A 211 -7.02 -15.66 -13.77
C LEU A 211 -6.40 -17.02 -14.06
N MET A 212 -5.78 -17.60 -13.04
CA MET A 212 -5.05 -18.86 -13.12
C MET A 212 -5.98 -20.01 -12.66
N PRO A 213 -6.52 -20.82 -13.60
CA PRO A 213 -7.62 -21.76 -13.31
C PRO A 213 -7.26 -22.92 -12.38
N ASN A 214 -5.97 -23.09 -12.06
CA ASN A 214 -5.47 -24.13 -11.19
C ASN A 214 -5.39 -23.72 -9.70
N ILE A 215 -5.62 -22.44 -9.36
CA ILE A 215 -5.47 -21.96 -7.99
C ILE A 215 -6.78 -22.11 -7.19
N SER A 216 -7.90 -21.78 -7.80
CA SER A 216 -9.24 -21.87 -7.20
C SER A 216 -10.28 -22.02 -8.31
N TYR A 217 -11.48 -22.45 -7.93
CA TYR A 217 -12.62 -22.42 -8.83
C TYR A 217 -13.26 -21.02 -8.78
N PHE A 218 -13.42 -20.41 -9.95
CA PHE A 218 -13.88 -19.03 -10.09
C PHE A 218 -15.25 -18.99 -10.76
N GLU A 219 -16.16 -18.28 -10.10
CA GLU A 219 -17.54 -18.05 -10.55
C GLU A 219 -17.82 -16.54 -10.58
N PHE A 220 -18.81 -16.12 -11.38
CA PHE A 220 -19.05 -14.73 -11.69
C PHE A 220 -20.53 -14.37 -11.65
N ILE A 221 -20.89 -13.38 -10.84
CA ILE A 221 -22.25 -12.82 -10.80
C ILE A 221 -22.29 -11.61 -11.75
N PRO A 222 -23.13 -11.61 -12.81
CA PRO A 222 -23.28 -10.46 -13.70
C PRO A 222 -23.71 -9.19 -12.94
N MET A 223 -23.11 -8.04 -13.26
CA MET A 223 -23.50 -6.75 -12.68
C MET A 223 -24.64 -6.04 -13.43
N GLU A 224 -24.85 -6.41 -14.70
CA GLU A 224 -25.89 -5.85 -15.56
C GLU A 224 -26.83 -6.96 -16.05
N GLY A 225 -28.14 -6.66 -16.10
CA GLY A 225 -29.21 -7.59 -16.45
C GLY A 225 -29.97 -8.15 -15.25
N ASP A 226 -31.17 -8.70 -15.48
CA ASP A 226 -31.98 -9.36 -14.45
C ASP A 226 -31.23 -10.58 -13.91
N ASN A 227 -30.78 -10.52 -12.64
CA ASN A 227 -30.25 -11.61 -11.81
C ASN A 227 -29.83 -12.87 -12.59
N GLY A 228 -28.87 -12.71 -13.51
CA GLY A 228 -28.43 -13.81 -14.36
C GLY A 228 -27.82 -14.93 -13.55
N ASP A 229 -27.90 -16.15 -14.08
CA ASP A 229 -27.23 -17.31 -13.48
C ASP A 229 -25.74 -17.02 -13.26
N VAL A 230 -25.21 -17.55 -12.15
CA VAL A 230 -23.79 -17.48 -11.86
C VAL A 230 -23.02 -18.20 -12.97
N LEU A 231 -22.04 -17.52 -13.55
CA LEU A 231 -21.26 -18.04 -14.68
C LEU A 231 -19.94 -18.64 -14.22
N ASP A 232 -19.50 -19.68 -14.92
CA ASP A 232 -18.15 -20.20 -14.78
C ASP A 232 -17.12 -19.27 -15.44
N LEU A 233 -15.84 -19.44 -15.07
CA LEU A 233 -14.72 -18.70 -15.67
C LEU A 233 -14.72 -18.75 -17.21
N ALA A 234 -15.13 -19.87 -17.82
CA ALA A 234 -15.11 -20.02 -19.28
C ALA A 234 -16.26 -19.29 -19.99
N ASP A 235 -17.33 -18.93 -19.28
CA ASP A 235 -18.58 -18.43 -19.87
C ASP A 235 -18.75 -16.91 -19.74
N VAL A 236 -17.77 -16.23 -19.14
CA VAL A 236 -17.77 -14.77 -19.03
C VAL A 236 -17.70 -14.12 -20.41
N LYS A 237 -18.38 -12.98 -20.56
CA LYS A 237 -18.53 -12.27 -21.84
C LYS A 237 -17.62 -11.06 -21.90
N LEU A 238 -16.96 -10.88 -23.05
CA LEU A 238 -16.12 -9.71 -23.30
C LEU A 238 -16.91 -8.41 -23.09
N GLY A 239 -16.32 -7.46 -22.36
CA GLY A 239 -16.93 -6.16 -22.09
C GLY A 239 -17.95 -6.16 -20.95
N SER A 240 -18.34 -7.32 -20.41
CA SER A 240 -19.25 -7.41 -19.27
C SER A 240 -18.51 -7.31 -17.93
N SER A 241 -19.22 -6.80 -16.93
CA SER A 241 -18.73 -6.62 -15.56
C SER A 241 -19.38 -7.64 -14.61
N TYR A 242 -18.60 -8.12 -13.65
CA TYR A 242 -18.98 -9.22 -12.76
C TYR A 242 -18.49 -8.99 -11.33
N LYS A 243 -19.19 -9.59 -10.37
CA LYS A 243 -18.68 -9.78 -9.00
C LYS A 243 -18.02 -11.16 -8.90
N LEU A 244 -16.82 -11.20 -8.34
CA LEU A 244 -16.02 -12.42 -8.24
C LEU A 244 -16.47 -13.31 -7.06
N LEU A 245 -16.69 -14.59 -7.36
CA LEU A 245 -16.88 -15.67 -6.39
C LEU A 245 -15.71 -16.66 -6.45
N VAL A 246 -15.33 -17.19 -5.29
CA VAL A 246 -14.20 -18.12 -5.16
C VAL A 246 -14.60 -19.35 -4.35
N THR A 247 -14.23 -20.52 -4.87
CA THR A 247 -14.15 -21.76 -4.11
C THR A 247 -12.69 -22.23 -4.06
N ASN A 248 -12.13 -22.42 -2.86
CA ASN A 248 -10.71 -22.74 -2.68
C ASN A 248 -10.48 -24.05 -1.90
N LEU A 249 -9.22 -24.45 -1.77
CA LEU A 249 -8.81 -25.69 -1.08
C LEU A 249 -8.85 -25.59 0.46
N TRP A 250 -9.14 -24.41 1.01
CA TRP A 250 -9.15 -24.13 2.44
C TRP A 250 -10.57 -23.99 3.01
N GLY A 251 -11.59 -24.44 2.27
CA GLY A 251 -12.96 -24.54 2.76
C GLY A 251 -13.83 -23.30 2.56
N LEU A 252 -13.41 -22.36 1.71
CA LEU A 252 -14.30 -21.32 1.21
C LEU A 252 -15.06 -21.85 -0.01
N TYR A 253 -16.39 -21.79 0.03
CA TYR A 253 -17.27 -22.30 -1.03
C TYR A 253 -18.17 -21.18 -1.53
N ARG A 254 -18.07 -20.85 -2.83
CA ARG A 254 -18.81 -19.77 -3.50
C ARG A 254 -18.75 -18.45 -2.70
N MET A 255 -17.59 -18.18 -2.11
CA MET A 255 -17.36 -17.00 -1.27
C MET A 255 -17.38 -15.75 -2.15
N ARG A 256 -18.17 -14.76 -1.77
CA ARG A 256 -18.16 -13.43 -2.40
C ARG A 256 -16.90 -12.70 -1.97
N ILE A 257 -15.99 -12.46 -2.92
CA ILE A 257 -14.80 -11.64 -2.67
C ILE A 257 -15.16 -10.17 -2.51
N GLY A 258 -16.26 -9.73 -3.14
CA GLY A 258 -16.69 -8.32 -3.18
C GLY A 258 -15.95 -7.50 -4.26
N ASP A 259 -15.00 -8.10 -4.97
CA ASP A 259 -14.31 -7.44 -6.07
C ASP A 259 -15.19 -7.40 -7.33
N MET A 260 -15.21 -6.24 -7.97
CA MET A 260 -15.89 -6.00 -9.25
C MET A 260 -14.85 -5.99 -10.37
N VAL A 261 -15.07 -6.81 -11.39
CA VAL A 261 -14.11 -7.04 -12.48
C VAL A 261 -14.79 -6.95 -13.83
N LYS A 262 -14.09 -6.45 -14.84
CA LYS A 262 -14.57 -6.36 -16.23
C LYS A 262 -13.72 -7.21 -17.15
N VAL A 263 -14.35 -8.04 -17.98
CA VAL A 263 -13.62 -8.81 -19.00
C VAL A 263 -13.11 -7.88 -20.07
N THR A 264 -11.79 -7.84 -20.28
CA THR A 264 -11.13 -6.96 -21.27
C THR A 264 -10.51 -7.73 -22.43
N GLY A 265 -10.37 -9.04 -22.30
CA GLY A 265 -9.77 -9.89 -23.32
C GLY A 265 -9.64 -11.32 -22.85
N PHE A 266 -8.94 -12.14 -23.65
CA PHE A 266 -8.65 -13.53 -23.34
C PHE A 266 -7.20 -13.82 -23.72
N TYR A 267 -6.47 -14.49 -22.82
CA TYR A 267 -5.18 -15.09 -23.14
C TYR A 267 -5.43 -16.58 -23.43
N ASN A 268 -5.39 -16.95 -24.71
CA ASN A 268 -5.94 -18.20 -25.20
C ASN A 268 -7.44 -18.32 -24.83
N LYS A 269 -7.79 -19.27 -23.95
CA LYS A 269 -9.16 -19.45 -23.42
C LYS A 269 -9.36 -18.82 -22.04
N ALA A 270 -8.29 -18.38 -21.37
CA ALA A 270 -8.40 -17.81 -20.02
C ALA A 270 -8.80 -16.33 -20.13
N PRO A 271 -9.93 -15.91 -19.54
CA PRO A 271 -10.34 -14.51 -19.55
C PRO A 271 -9.35 -13.61 -18.79
N GLN A 272 -9.25 -12.38 -19.26
CA GLN A 272 -8.46 -11.30 -18.66
C GLN A 272 -9.42 -10.26 -18.09
N PHE A 273 -9.14 -9.82 -16.87
CA PHE A 273 -10.01 -8.96 -16.10
C PHE A 273 -9.33 -7.66 -15.70
N ARG A 274 -9.98 -6.54 -15.99
CA ARG A 274 -9.66 -5.26 -15.35
C ARG A 274 -10.38 -5.18 -14.01
N PHE A 275 -9.63 -4.85 -12.96
CA PHE A 275 -10.20 -4.56 -11.64
C PHE A 275 -10.91 -3.20 -11.67
N LEU A 276 -12.19 -3.18 -11.30
CA LEU A 276 -13.00 -1.95 -11.27
C LEU A 276 -13.04 -1.31 -9.89
N GLY A 277 -12.94 -2.12 -8.84
CA GLY A 277 -13.13 -1.67 -7.46
C GLY A 277 -13.59 -2.82 -6.57
N ARG A 278 -13.77 -2.51 -5.29
CA ARG A 278 -14.37 -3.41 -4.32
C ARG A 278 -15.70 -2.84 -3.88
N GLU A 279 -16.73 -3.67 -3.83
CA GLU A 279 -18.06 -3.28 -3.41
C GLU A 279 -18.02 -2.63 -2.03
N ASN A 280 -18.79 -1.55 -1.87
CA ASN A 280 -18.89 -0.74 -0.64
C ASN A 280 -17.61 -0.02 -0.20
N ALA A 281 -16.51 -0.04 -0.94
CA ALA A 281 -15.32 0.75 -0.59
C ALA A 281 -15.54 2.23 -0.96
N LEU A 282 -15.48 3.13 0.04
CA LEU A 282 -15.68 4.57 -0.13
C LEU A 282 -14.37 5.36 -0.02
N LEU A 283 -13.57 5.11 1.02
CA LEU A 283 -12.27 5.77 1.25
C LEU A 283 -11.17 4.73 1.44
N SER A 284 -9.99 4.99 0.88
CA SER A 284 -8.81 4.13 0.97
C SER A 284 -7.53 4.93 0.68
N ILE A 285 -6.57 4.93 1.61
CA ILE A 285 -5.23 5.50 1.41
C ILE A 285 -4.23 4.39 1.08
N ASP A 286 -4.12 3.39 1.94
CA ASP A 286 -3.26 2.23 1.75
C ASP A 286 -4.10 0.93 1.69
N THR A 287 -3.99 0.06 2.69
CA THR A 287 -4.78 -1.16 2.81
C THR A 287 -6.13 -0.92 3.48
N ASP A 288 -6.30 0.22 4.15
CA ASP A 288 -7.54 0.65 4.78
C ASP A 288 -8.67 0.79 3.74
N ARG A 289 -9.88 0.37 4.14
CA ARG A 289 -11.07 0.40 3.30
C ARG A 289 -12.29 0.76 4.12
N THR A 290 -12.55 2.06 4.22
CA THR A 290 -13.74 2.56 4.90
C THR A 290 -14.93 2.52 3.95
N ASN A 291 -16.02 1.90 4.40
CA ASN A 291 -17.31 1.90 3.71
C ASN A 291 -18.24 3.00 4.24
N GLU A 292 -19.40 3.16 3.60
CA GLU A 292 -20.41 4.15 3.99
C GLU A 292 -20.91 3.93 5.43
N GLU A 293 -21.08 2.68 5.86
CA GLU A 293 -21.55 2.36 7.22
C GLU A 293 -20.57 2.85 8.29
N TYR A 294 -19.27 2.58 8.13
CA TYR A 294 -18.23 3.05 9.02
C TYR A 294 -18.13 4.57 9.03
N LEU A 295 -18.21 5.20 7.85
CA LEU A 295 -18.24 6.67 7.77
C LEU A 295 -19.46 7.24 8.49
N PHE A 296 -20.66 6.71 8.26
CA PHE A 296 -21.88 7.19 8.90
C PHE A 296 -21.83 6.99 10.42
N LYS A 297 -21.26 5.88 10.90
CA LYS A 297 -21.02 5.63 12.32
C LYS A 297 -20.05 6.67 12.92
N ALA A 298 -18.95 6.97 12.24
CA ALA A 298 -17.99 7.99 12.65
C ALA A 298 -18.63 9.39 12.71
N ILE A 299 -19.39 9.76 11.67
CA ILE A 299 -20.13 11.02 11.61
C ILE A 299 -21.15 11.13 12.76
N ASN A 300 -21.90 10.07 13.06
CA ASN A 300 -22.85 10.08 14.17
C ASN A 300 -22.18 10.27 15.53
N ARG A 301 -20.95 9.75 15.71
CA ARG A 301 -20.17 9.99 16.94
C ARG A 301 -19.73 11.43 17.05
N ALA A 302 -19.21 12.02 15.98
CA ALA A 302 -18.86 13.43 15.95
C ALA A 302 -20.08 14.36 16.11
N LYS A 303 -21.23 13.98 15.56
CA LYS A 303 -22.48 14.74 15.68
C LYS A 303 -22.85 14.98 17.14
N LEU A 304 -22.63 14.01 18.04
CA LEU A 304 -22.87 14.18 19.47
C LEU A 304 -21.98 15.27 20.09
N VAL A 305 -20.73 15.36 19.66
CA VAL A 305 -19.75 16.38 20.11
C VAL A 305 -20.11 17.77 19.57
N LEU A 306 -20.59 17.84 18.33
CA LEU A 306 -21.12 19.08 17.75
C LEU A 306 -22.35 19.55 18.52
N GLU A 307 -23.29 18.65 18.81
CA GLU A 307 -24.54 18.98 19.50
C GLU A 307 -24.31 19.45 20.94
N SER A 308 -23.29 18.95 21.64
CA SER A 308 -22.89 19.45 22.97
C SER A 308 -22.24 20.83 22.94
N SER A 309 -21.91 21.34 21.75
CA SER A 309 -21.33 22.67 21.52
C SER A 309 -22.29 23.62 20.78
N ASP A 310 -23.59 23.34 20.80
CA ASP A 310 -24.67 24.07 20.11
C ASP A 310 -24.52 24.16 18.58
N LEU A 311 -23.73 23.25 18.00
CA LEU A 311 -23.58 23.07 16.56
C LEU A 311 -24.51 21.97 16.05
N ARG A 312 -24.98 22.13 14.82
CA ARG A 312 -25.77 21.15 14.08
C ARG A 312 -25.07 20.85 12.77
N LEU A 313 -24.79 19.57 12.53
CA LEU A 313 -24.38 19.09 11.21
C LEU A 313 -25.58 19.14 10.25
N VAL A 314 -25.42 19.82 9.13
CA VAL A 314 -26.42 19.96 8.06
C VAL A 314 -26.19 18.86 7.02
N ASP A 315 -24.98 18.79 6.50
CA ASP A 315 -24.58 17.82 5.48
C ASP A 315 -23.09 17.52 5.58
N PHE A 316 -22.65 16.43 4.93
CA PHE A 316 -21.25 16.06 4.84
C PHE A 316 -20.90 15.34 3.55
N THR A 317 -19.63 15.42 3.17
CA THR A 317 -19.04 14.55 2.16
C THR A 317 -17.59 14.23 2.53
N SER A 318 -16.94 13.34 1.80
CA SER A 318 -15.59 12.88 2.10
C SER A 318 -14.74 12.66 0.85
N TYR A 319 -13.42 12.70 1.05
CA TYR A 319 -12.42 12.48 0.01
C TYR A 319 -11.14 11.90 0.64
N ALA A 320 -10.41 11.08 -0.12
CA ALA A 320 -9.09 10.57 0.28
C ALA A 320 -8.00 11.47 -0.32
N ASP A 321 -7.37 12.29 0.52
CA ASP A 321 -6.36 13.25 0.09
C ASP A 321 -4.94 12.66 0.21
N ILE A 322 -4.27 12.58 -0.93
CA ILE A 322 -2.87 12.13 -1.06
C ILE A 322 -1.94 13.27 -1.52
N SER A 323 -2.48 14.48 -1.67
CA SER A 323 -1.80 15.61 -2.31
C SER A 323 -1.27 16.64 -1.31
N SER A 324 -1.97 16.83 -0.19
CA SER A 324 -1.66 17.86 0.80
C SER A 324 -0.67 17.40 1.87
N SER A 325 -0.56 16.11 2.12
CA SER A 325 0.39 15.51 3.05
C SER A 325 0.83 14.12 2.60
N ASP A 326 1.98 13.67 3.10
CA ASP A 326 2.33 12.25 3.14
C ASP A 326 2.66 11.87 4.60
N PRO A 327 2.04 10.83 5.17
CA PRO A 327 1.04 9.96 4.56
C PRO A 327 -0.25 10.71 4.17
N GLY A 328 -0.93 10.18 3.15
CA GLY A 328 -2.26 10.63 2.77
C GLY A 328 -3.27 10.42 3.90
N HIS A 329 -4.40 11.15 3.87
CA HIS A 329 -5.39 11.13 4.93
C HIS A 329 -6.81 11.31 4.40
N TYR A 330 -7.80 11.00 5.23
CA TYR A 330 -9.20 11.28 4.90
C TYR A 330 -9.53 12.75 5.20
N VAL A 331 -10.19 13.40 4.25
CA VAL A 331 -10.77 14.73 4.41
C VAL A 331 -12.28 14.59 4.46
N ILE A 332 -12.87 15.13 5.53
CA ILE A 332 -14.32 15.16 5.73
C ILE A 332 -14.77 16.61 5.68
N TYR A 333 -15.65 16.93 4.74
CA TYR A 333 -16.25 18.26 4.59
C TYR A 333 -17.59 18.30 5.31
N TRP A 334 -17.77 19.28 6.20
CA TRP A 334 -19.01 19.47 6.95
C TRP A 334 -19.63 20.83 6.68
N GLU A 335 -20.93 20.82 6.40
CA GLU A 335 -21.78 22.00 6.52
C GLU A 335 -22.36 22.03 7.94
N VAL A 336 -22.08 23.08 8.70
CA VAL A 336 -22.53 23.22 10.10
C VAL A 336 -23.27 24.53 10.32
N ASN A 337 -24.33 24.47 11.13
CA ASN A 337 -25.12 25.62 11.57
C ASN A 337 -25.12 25.71 13.09
N VAL A 338 -25.22 26.93 13.62
CA VAL A 338 -25.44 27.17 15.06
C VAL A 338 -26.94 27.11 15.34
N LYS A 339 -27.35 26.46 16.42
CA LYS A 339 -28.77 26.23 16.71
C LYS A 339 -29.53 27.52 17.08
N ASN A 340 -28.91 28.44 17.83
CA ASN A 340 -29.63 29.52 18.52
C ASN A 340 -28.98 30.92 18.44
N GLU A 341 -27.81 31.08 17.80
CA GLU A 341 -27.07 32.36 17.70
C GLU A 341 -26.36 32.50 16.34
N ASP A 342 -25.83 33.68 16.03
CA ASP A 342 -24.90 33.88 14.91
C ASP A 342 -23.62 33.06 15.12
N MET A 343 -23.09 32.50 14.04
CA MET A 343 -21.88 31.67 14.10
C MET A 343 -20.68 32.50 14.57
N LYS A 344 -20.12 32.12 15.74
CA LYS A 344 -18.82 32.64 16.19
C LYS A 344 -17.73 32.21 15.21
N ASN A 345 -16.62 32.93 15.19
CA ASN A 345 -15.46 32.57 14.37
C ASN A 345 -15.10 31.08 14.56
N LEU A 346 -14.80 30.36 13.47
CA LEU A 346 -14.38 28.95 13.49
C LEU A 346 -13.29 28.64 14.53
N GLN A 347 -12.39 29.58 14.81
CA GLN A 347 -11.35 29.42 15.84
C GLN A 347 -11.93 29.16 17.24
N PHE A 348 -13.11 29.70 17.54
CA PHE A 348 -13.82 29.44 18.79
C PHE A 348 -14.15 27.95 18.98
N TYR A 349 -14.48 27.25 17.88
CA TYR A 349 -14.86 25.84 17.88
C TYR A 349 -13.70 24.89 17.54
N LYS A 350 -12.46 25.40 17.42
CA LYS A 350 -11.30 24.58 17.03
C LYS A 350 -11.14 23.33 17.89
N LYS A 351 -11.30 23.45 19.21
CA LYS A 351 -11.20 22.32 20.14
C LYS A 351 -12.30 21.29 19.88
N THR A 352 -13.54 21.74 19.67
CA THR A 352 -14.68 20.88 19.32
C THR A 352 -14.42 20.11 18.03
N PHE A 353 -13.93 20.77 16.97
CA PHE A 353 -13.62 20.09 15.71
C PHE A 353 -12.47 19.08 15.84
N LEU A 354 -11.44 19.38 16.64
CA LEU A 354 -10.36 18.41 16.90
C LEU A 354 -10.87 17.18 17.68
N GLU A 355 -11.74 17.39 18.66
CA GLU A 355 -12.40 16.29 19.37
C GLU A 355 -13.29 15.48 18.44
N CYS A 356 -14.02 16.14 17.53
CA CYS A 356 -14.78 15.48 16.48
C CYS A 356 -13.91 14.59 15.59
N CYS A 357 -12.74 15.07 15.13
CA CYS A 357 -11.79 14.25 14.38
C CYS A 357 -11.37 13.02 15.19
N SER A 358 -11.00 13.18 16.46
CA SER A 358 -10.59 12.06 17.32
C SER A 358 -11.68 10.99 17.45
N VAL A 359 -12.93 11.39 17.75
CA VAL A 359 -14.02 10.41 17.92
C VAL A 359 -14.42 9.72 16.62
N MET A 360 -14.22 10.38 15.48
CA MET A 360 -14.39 9.73 14.17
C MET A 360 -13.33 8.66 13.96
N GLU A 361 -12.06 8.99 14.19
CA GLU A 361 -10.95 8.06 13.99
C GLU A 361 -11.04 6.84 14.92
N ASP A 362 -11.52 7.04 16.15
CA ASP A 362 -11.82 5.95 17.09
C ASP A 362 -13.00 5.07 16.64
N SER A 363 -13.82 5.54 15.70
CA SER A 363 -15.00 4.81 15.20
C SER A 363 -14.73 4.00 13.94
N PHE A 364 -13.66 4.32 13.22
CA PHE A 364 -13.21 3.52 12.07
C PHE A 364 -12.71 2.14 12.51
N ASP A 365 -12.50 1.26 11.54
CA ASP A 365 -12.12 -0.12 11.79
C ASP A 365 -10.68 -0.26 12.29
N ASN A 366 -10.29 -1.51 12.58
CA ASN A 366 -8.93 -1.80 13.05
C ASN A 366 -7.87 -1.54 11.98
N GLU A 367 -8.20 -1.70 10.70
CA GLU A 367 -7.24 -1.53 9.60
C GLU A 367 -6.86 -0.05 9.45
N TYR A 368 -7.84 0.86 9.46
CA TYR A 368 -7.60 2.30 9.47
C TYR A 368 -6.71 2.70 10.66
N ARG A 369 -7.05 2.24 11.87
CA ARG A 369 -6.28 2.59 13.07
C ARG A 369 -4.87 2.01 13.03
N PHE A 370 -4.69 0.81 12.48
CA PHE A 370 -3.39 0.19 12.31
C PHE A 370 -2.52 1.00 11.33
N GLU A 371 -3.05 1.33 10.14
CA GLU A 371 -2.32 2.14 9.17
C GLU A 371 -2.04 3.57 9.69
N LYS A 372 -2.95 4.16 10.48
CA LYS A 372 -2.70 5.44 11.16
C LYS A 372 -1.54 5.36 12.15
N GLN A 373 -1.51 4.34 13.01
CA GLN A 373 -0.41 4.17 13.98
C GLN A 373 0.92 3.96 13.26
N LYS A 374 0.88 3.16 12.19
CA LYS A 374 2.02 2.90 11.31
C LYS A 374 2.51 4.17 10.62
N ALA A 375 1.60 5.04 10.19
CA ALA A 375 1.89 6.36 9.62
C ALA A 375 2.55 7.32 10.63
N ILE A 376 2.05 7.38 11.87
CA ILE A 376 2.58 8.27 12.92
C ILE A 376 3.97 7.80 13.41
N GLY A 377 4.25 6.51 13.33
CA GLY A 377 5.52 5.92 13.76
C GLY A 377 6.70 6.15 12.82
N ILE A 378 6.47 6.70 11.63
CA ILE A 378 7.50 7.06 10.64
C ILE A 378 7.91 8.50 10.90
#